data_AF-A0A416HAW7-F1
#
_entry.id   AF-A0A416HAW7-F1
#
_cell.length_a   1.000
_cell.length_b   1.000
_cell.length_c   1.000
_cell.angle_alpha   90.00
_cell.angle_beta   90.00
_cell.angle_gamma   90.00
#
_symmetry.space_group_name_H-M   'P 1'
#
loop_
_entity.id
_entity.type
_entity.pdbx_description
1 polymer ?
#
loop_
_entity_poly.entity_id
_entity_poly.type
_entity_poly.pdbx_seq_one_letter_code
_entity_poly.pdbx_strand_id
1 'polypeptide(L)'
;FEYNKEEEMKKIRADEFRIGKAEGKAEDVLALLKELGEIPVELRERILSETDLELLNRWLKQAAKAGTIQEFIEKAGLPDIF
;
A
#
# COMPACT_ATOMS: atom_id res chain seq x y z
N PHE A 1 -24.76 23.33 22.16
CA PHE A 1 -24.14 22.28 21.33
C PHE A 1 -23.10 21.60 22.19
N GLU A 2 -23.37 20.37 22.63
CA GLU A 2 -22.44 19.60 23.44
C GLU A 2 -21.41 18.96 22.51
N TYR A 3 -20.16 19.39 22.62
CA TYR A 3 -19.06 18.89 21.80
C TYR A 3 -18.71 17.48 22.30
N ASN A 4 -19.13 16.44 21.57
CA ASN A 4 -18.89 15.04 21.94
C ASN A 4 -17.44 14.63 21.64
N LYS A 5 -16.51 15.08 22.50
CA LYS A 5 -15.07 14.79 22.41
C LYS A 5 -14.78 13.29 22.27
N GLU A 6 -15.64 12.43 22.82
CA GLU A 6 -15.41 10.99 22.83
C GLU A 6 -15.58 10.36 21.44
N GLU A 7 -16.56 10.82 20.66
CA GLU A 7 -16.78 10.34 19.28
C GLU A 7 -15.68 10.79 18.32
N GLU A 8 -15.20 12.03 18.44
CA GLU A 8 -14.07 12.52 17.64
C GLU A 8 -12.79 11.72 17.93
N MET A 9 -12.50 11.46 19.21
CA MET A 9 -11.35 10.65 19.62
C MET A 9 -11.45 9.18 19.18
N LYS A 10 -12.66 8.64 19.01
CA LYS A 10 -12.86 7.29 18.44
C LYS A 10 -12.58 7.28 16.93
N LYS A 11 -12.99 8.31 16.20
CA LYS A 11 -12.71 8.44 14.76
C LYS A 11 -11.21 8.58 14.50
N ILE A 12 -10.54 9.48 15.22
CA ILE A 12 -9.09 9.70 15.08
C ILE A 12 -8.33 8.38 15.28
N ARG A 13 -8.63 7.64 16.35
CA ARG A 13 -7.98 6.33 16.61
C ARG A 13 -8.26 5.30 15.52
N ALA A 14 -9.48 5.28 14.97
CA ALA A 14 -9.82 4.37 13.88
C ALA A 14 -9.06 4.74 12.60
N ASP A 15 -8.90 6.03 12.30
CA ASP A 15 -8.18 6.51 11.13
C ASP A 15 -6.68 6.25 11.25
N GLU A 16 -6.07 6.55 12.40
CA GLU A 16 -4.66 6.23 12.70
C GLU A 16 -4.38 4.73 12.56
N PHE A 17 -5.27 3.88 13.09
CA PHE A 17 -5.15 2.43 12.97
C PHE A 17 -5.23 1.97 11.50
N ARG A 18 -6.11 2.58 10.70
CA ARG A 18 -6.24 2.28 9.27
C ARG A 18 -5.00 2.67 8.48
N ILE A 19 -4.43 3.85 8.77
CA ILE A 19 -3.19 4.33 8.13
C ILE A 19 -2.04 3.37 8.45
N GLY A 20 -1.81 3.04 9.72
CA GLY A 20 -0.73 2.12 10.09
C GLY A 20 -0.89 0.72 9.48
N LYS A 21 -2.14 0.25 9.31
CA LYS A 21 -2.42 -1.01 8.61
C LYS A 21 -2.12 -0.93 7.10
N ALA A 22 -2.33 0.23 6.48
CA ALA A 22 -1.99 0.43 5.08
C ALA A 22 -0.47 0.50 4.89
N GLU A 23 0.23 1.26 5.73
CA GLU A 23 1.70 1.35 5.72
C GLU A 23 2.35 -0.04 5.85
N GLY A 24 1.93 -0.84 6.83
CA GLY A 24 2.46 -2.21 6.98
C GLY A 24 2.20 -3.10 5.76
N LYS A 25 1.05 -2.96 5.09
CA LYS A 25 0.78 -3.69 3.85
C LYS A 25 1.61 -3.20 2.67
N ALA A 26 1.86 -1.89 2.58
CA ALA A 26 2.74 -1.33 1.57
C ALA A 26 4.17 -1.86 1.74
N GLU A 27 4.65 -1.95 2.98
CA GLU A 27 5.94 -2.55 3.32
C GLU A 27 6.00 -4.04 2.92
N ASP A 28 4.96 -4.83 3.20
CA ASP A 28 4.88 -6.24 2.77
C ASP A 28 4.99 -6.39 1.25
N VAL A 29 4.31 -5.52 0.48
CA VAL A 29 4.40 -5.53 -0.99
C VAL A 29 5.82 -5.25 -1.44
N LEU A 30 6.45 -4.20 -0.89
CA LEU A 30 7.82 -3.82 -1.26
C LEU A 30 8.83 -4.91 -0.88
N ALA A 31 8.64 -5.59 0.25
CA ALA A 31 9.51 -6.69 0.66
C ALA A 31 9.52 -7.81 -0.40
N LEU A 32 8.36 -8.22 -0.91
CA LEU A 32 8.27 -9.23 -1.97
C LEU A 32 8.89 -8.74 -3.28
N LEU A 33 8.63 -7.49 -3.67
CA LEU A 33 9.20 -6.92 -4.90
C LEU A 33 10.73 -6.84 -4.84
N LYS A 34 11.30 -6.58 -3.66
CA LYS A 34 12.75 -6.52 -3.46
C LYS A 34 13.44 -7.86 -3.74
N GLU A 35 12.73 -8.97 -3.60
CA GLU A 35 13.24 -10.30 -3.98
C GLU A 35 13.31 -10.49 -5.50
N LEU A 36 12.50 -9.73 -6.26
CA LEU A 36 12.44 -9.79 -7.72
C LEU A 36 13.46 -8.86 -8.41
N GLY A 37 13.96 -7.85 -7.71
CA GLY A 37 14.99 -6.93 -8.24
C GLY A 37 14.95 -5.54 -7.62
N GLU A 38 15.59 -4.60 -8.31
CA GLU A 38 15.59 -3.18 -7.93
C GLU A 38 14.21 -2.56 -8.18
N ILE A 39 13.67 -1.89 -7.16
CA ILE A 39 12.36 -1.25 -7.21
C ILE A 39 12.56 0.20 -7.65
N PRO A 40 11.94 0.65 -8.76
CA PRO A 40 11.95 2.07 -9.16
C PRO A 40 11.43 2.97 -8.03
N VAL A 41 11.99 4.17 -7.91
CA VAL A 41 11.65 5.10 -6.82
C VAL A 41 10.18 5.50 -6.90
N GLU A 42 9.69 5.76 -8.11
CA GLU A 42 8.31 6.11 -8.43
C GLU A 42 7.35 4.99 -8.02
N LEU A 43 7.74 3.73 -8.25
CA LEU A 43 6.96 2.57 -7.81
C LEU A 43 6.90 2.50 -6.29
N ARG A 44 8.05 2.66 -5.63
CA ARG A 44 8.14 2.64 -4.17
C ARG A 44 7.27 3.71 -3.55
N GLU A 45 7.34 4.94 -4.05
CA GLU A 45 6.54 6.07 -3.57
C GLU A 45 5.04 5.83 -3.78
N ARG A 46 4.64 5.33 -4.96
CA ARG A 46 3.23 5.03 -5.25
C ARG A 46 2.64 3.97 -4.31
N ILE A 47 3.43 2.96 -3.94
CA ILE A 47 3.03 1.90 -3.02
C ILE A 47 2.93 2.44 -1.59
N LEU A 48 3.93 3.21 -1.13
CA LEU A 48 3.95 3.79 0.22
C LEU A 48 2.86 4.85 0.44
N SER A 49 2.45 5.55 -0.62
CA SER A 49 1.38 6.55 -0.54
C SER A 49 -0.03 5.94 -0.59
N GLU A 50 -0.16 4.63 -0.83
CA GLU A 50 -1.46 3.99 -0.96
C GLU A 50 -2.08 3.70 0.41
N THR A 51 -3.36 4.03 0.55
CA THR A 51 -4.13 3.84 1.79
C THR A 51 -5.32 2.89 1.61
N ASP A 52 -5.67 2.57 0.36
CA ASP A 52 -6.66 1.56 0.03
C ASP A 52 -6.11 0.15 0.33
N LEU A 53 -6.56 -0.40 1.47
CA LEU A 53 -6.24 -1.75 1.91
C LEU A 53 -6.63 -2.84 0.91
N GLU A 54 -7.68 -2.65 0.11
CA GLU A 54 -8.07 -3.62 -0.90
C GLU A 54 -7.10 -3.61 -2.08
N LEU A 55 -6.69 -2.42 -2.52
CA LEU A 55 -5.68 -2.27 -3.57
C LEU A 55 -4.33 -2.82 -3.12
N LEU A 56 -3.87 -2.47 -1.92
CA LEU A 56 -2.64 -3.04 -1.32
C LEU A 56 -2.70 -4.57 -1.22
N ASN A 57 -3.84 -5.14 -0.85
CA ASN A 57 -4.02 -6.59 -0.84
C ASN A 57 -3.95 -7.22 -2.24
N ARG A 58 -4.47 -6.53 -3.27
CA ARG A 58 -4.36 -6.99 -4.66
C ARG A 58 -2.90 -6.95 -5.11
N TRP A 59 -2.19 -5.85 -4.85
CA TRP A 59 -0.77 -5.73 -5.14
C TRP A 59 0.06 -6.78 -4.40
N LEU A 60 -0.22 -7.07 -3.13
CA LEU A 60 0.49 -8.11 -2.38
C LEU A 60 0.37 -9.48 -3.04
N LYS A 61 -0.85 -9.85 -3.47
CA LYS A 61 -1.09 -11.11 -4.20
C LYS A 61 -0.43 -11.13 -5.58
N GLN A 62 -0.28 -9.98 -6.22
CA GLN A 62 0.39 -9.86 -7.52
C GLN A 62 1.90 -9.94 -7.37
N ALA A 63 2.48 -9.23 -6.40
CA ALA A 63 3.90 -9.29 -6.07
C ALA A 63 4.32 -10.72 -5.74
N ALA A 64 3.53 -11.44 -4.93
CA ALA A 64 3.78 -12.85 -4.60
C ALA A 64 3.73 -13.81 -5.81
N LYS A 65 3.13 -13.40 -6.93
CA LYS A 65 2.98 -14.21 -8.16
C LYS A 65 3.85 -13.72 -9.31
N ALA A 66 4.44 -12.54 -9.19
CA ALA A 66 5.26 -11.97 -10.24
C ALA A 66 6.65 -12.60 -10.20
N GLY A 67 7.21 -12.86 -11.38
CA GLY A 67 8.61 -13.29 -11.52
C GLY A 67 9.58 -12.12 -11.69
N THR A 68 9.07 -10.92 -12.01
CA THR A 68 9.87 -9.70 -12.21
C THR A 68 9.11 -8.45 -11.78
N ILE A 69 9.83 -7.34 -11.53
CA ILE A 69 9.23 -6.03 -11.26
C ILE A 69 8.33 -5.57 -12.42
N GLN A 70 8.76 -5.76 -13.66
CA GLN A 70 7.97 -5.39 -14.84
C GLN A 70 6.62 -6.10 -14.88
N GLU A 71 6.61 -7.42 -14.66
CA GLU A 71 5.39 -8.21 -14.65
C GLU A 71 4.43 -7.76 -13.55
N PHE A 72 4.97 -7.36 -12.38
CA PHE A 72 4.16 -6.78 -11.32
C PHE A 72 3.51 -5.47 -11.77
N ILE A 73 4.28 -4.53 -12.34
CA ILE A 73 3.80 -3.21 -12.76
C ILE A 73 2.65 -3.34 -13.78
N GLU A 74 2.80 -4.23 -14.76
CA GLU A 74 1.78 -4.51 -15.78
C GLU A 74 0.50 -5.07 -15.13
N LYS A 75 0.62 -6.04 -14.24
CA LYS A 75 -0.54 -6.65 -13.55
C LYS A 75 -1.19 -5.70 -12.54
N ALA A 76 -0.40 -4.84 -11.91
CA ALA A 76 -0.85 -3.86 -10.92
C ALA A 76 -1.63 -2.69 -11.53
N GLY A 77 -1.63 -2.57 -12.87
CA GLY A 77 -2.26 -1.45 -13.57
C GLY A 77 -1.50 -0.14 -13.32
N LEU A 78 -0.17 -0.22 -13.21
CA LEU A 78 0.73 0.92 -13.00
C LEU A 78 1.63 1.21 -14.22
N PRO A 79 1.13 1.17 -15.47
CA PRO A 79 1.98 1.24 -16.66
C PRO A 79 2.72 2.58 -16.80
N ASP A 80 2.22 3.65 -16.16
CA ASP A 80 2.77 5.01 -16.23
C ASP A 80 3.99 5.24 -15.30
N ILE A 81 4.49 4.19 -14.66
CA ILE A 81 5.68 4.24 -13.78
C ILE A 81 7.00 4.14 -14.58
N PHE A 82 6.92 4.13 -15.91
CA PHE A 82 8.05 4.14 -16.84
C PHE A 82 7.96 5.26 -17.89
#